data_AF-A0A925XL92-F1
#
_entry.id   AF-A0A925XL92-F1
#
_cell.length_a   1.000
_cell.length_b   1.000
_cell.length_c   1.000
_cell.angle_alpha   90.00
_cell.angle_beta   90.00
_cell.angle_gamma   90.00
#
_symmetry.space_group_name_H-M   'P 1'
#
loop_
_entity.id
_entity.type
_entity.pdbx_description
1 polymer ?
#
loop_
_entity_poly.entity_id
_entity_poly.type
_entity_poly.pdbx_seq_one_letter_code
_entity_poly.pdbx_strand_id
1 'polypeptide(L)'
;MNRDDSEDSPEVLRKAARDVWAPKLACIAVVVHAISSLVVAFWLYWIAPGYKKRLDDFGTEISSSAVFAIGVSDLFVNYWYAFVVFGAAALVVDYIATEWMTRMLGRRWAILTVLIITIIVLSHAIIGFVILQNTILKRN
;
A
#
# COMPACT_ATOMS: atom_id res chain seq x y z
N MET A 1 44.73 -19.16 -25.36
CA MET A 1 43.38 -19.55 -24.88
C MET A 1 42.77 -18.28 -24.28
N ASN A 2 42.10 -17.46 -25.11
CA ASN A 2 41.46 -16.20 -24.70
C ASN A 2 40.26 -16.54 -23.84
N ARG A 3 40.28 -16.15 -22.56
CA ARG A 3 39.21 -16.44 -21.59
C ARG A 3 38.60 -15.18 -20.98
N ASP A 4 38.89 -13.99 -21.52
CA ASP A 4 38.62 -12.72 -20.81
C ASP A 4 37.60 -11.83 -21.54
N ASP A 5 37.47 -11.99 -22.85
CA ASP A 5 36.74 -11.08 -23.71
C ASP A 5 35.20 -11.21 -23.56
N SER A 6 34.73 -12.35 -23.04
CA SER A 6 33.30 -12.64 -22.84
C SER A 6 32.77 -12.21 -21.47
N GLU A 7 33.63 -12.04 -20.47
CA GLU A 7 33.23 -11.75 -19.08
C GLU A 7 32.91 -10.26 -18.88
N ASP A 8 33.62 -9.39 -19.60
CA ASP A 8 33.40 -7.94 -19.63
C ASP A 8 32.35 -7.48 -20.67
N SER A 9 31.64 -8.42 -21.31
CA SER A 9 30.56 -8.06 -22.23
C SER A 9 29.52 -7.21 -21.50
N PRO A 10 29.10 -6.06 -22.07
CA PRO A 10 28.15 -5.16 -21.44
C PRO A 10 26.82 -5.83 -21.11
N GLU A 11 26.46 -6.92 -21.79
CA GLU A 11 25.29 -7.73 -21.46
C GLU A 11 25.46 -8.53 -20.16
N VAL A 12 26.64 -9.12 -19.95
CA VAL A 12 26.97 -9.90 -18.75
C VAL A 12 27.00 -8.98 -17.53
N LEU A 13 27.66 -7.83 -17.63
CA LEU A 13 27.70 -6.81 -16.57
C LEU A 13 26.30 -6.27 -16.25
N ARG A 14 25.46 -6.04 -17.27
CA ARG A 14 24.08 -5.56 -17.09
C ARG A 14 23.17 -6.61 -16.46
N LYS A 15 23.41 -7.91 -16.72
CA LYS A 15 22.70 -9.03 -16.08
C LYS A 15 23.13 -9.19 -14.61
N ALA A 16 24.43 -9.21 -14.35
CA ALA A 16 24.98 -9.27 -13.00
C ALA A 16 24.48 -8.11 -12.12
N ALA A 17 24.46 -6.88 -12.66
CA ALA A 17 23.87 -5.75 -11.97
C ALA A 17 22.37 -5.95 -11.70
N ARG A 18 21.59 -6.46 -12.65
CA ARG A 18 20.15 -6.70 -12.45
C ARG A 18 19.88 -7.69 -11.32
N ASP A 19 20.63 -8.78 -11.27
CA ASP A 19 20.46 -9.85 -10.28
C ASP A 19 20.79 -9.39 -8.86
N VAL A 20 21.73 -8.43 -8.72
CA VAL A 20 22.07 -7.81 -7.42
C VAL A 20 21.02 -6.77 -6.97
N TRP A 21 20.50 -5.96 -7.89
CA TRP A 21 19.62 -4.82 -7.55
C TRP A 21 18.13 -5.19 -7.47
N ALA A 22 17.66 -6.19 -8.23
CA ALA A 22 16.27 -6.63 -8.23
C ALA A 22 15.73 -7.03 -6.83
N PRO A 23 16.40 -7.89 -6.05
CA PRO A 23 15.90 -8.29 -4.74
C PRO A 23 15.87 -7.13 -3.73
N LYS A 24 16.82 -6.19 -3.85
CA LYS A 24 16.87 -4.99 -2.98
C LYS A 24 15.67 -4.08 -3.23
N LEU A 25 15.32 -3.84 -4.50
CA LEU A 25 14.16 -3.01 -4.84
C LEU A 25 12.83 -3.67 -4.47
N ALA A 26 12.71 -4.99 -4.66
CA ALA A 26 11.54 -5.74 -4.22
C ALA A 26 11.35 -5.66 -2.71
N CYS A 27 12.44 -5.79 -1.95
CA CYS A 27 12.40 -5.66 -0.48
C CYS A 27 11.94 -4.25 -0.05
N ILE A 28 12.48 -3.19 -0.65
CA ILE A 28 12.08 -1.81 -0.33
C ILE A 28 10.59 -1.59 -0.61
N ALA A 29 10.09 -2.07 -1.76
CA ALA A 29 8.68 -1.95 -2.12
C ALA A 29 7.77 -2.63 -1.08
N VAL A 30 8.07 -3.87 -0.72
CA VAL A 30 7.30 -4.63 0.27
C VAL A 30 7.33 -4.00 1.64
N VAL A 31 8.47 -3.45 2.07
CA VAL A 31 8.58 -2.71 3.34
C VAL A 31 7.68 -1.48 3.33
N VAL A 32 7.67 -0.71 2.23
CA VAL A 32 6.77 0.44 2.09
C VAL A 32 5.32 0.00 2.17
N HIS A 33 4.93 -1.07 1.47
CA HIS A 33 3.55 -1.60 1.52
C HIS A 33 3.17 -2.10 2.90
N ALA A 34 4.07 -2.78 3.61
CA ALA A 34 3.84 -3.26 4.97
C ALA A 34 3.61 -2.08 5.93
N ILE A 35 4.46 -1.05 5.88
CA ILE A 35 4.32 0.14 6.73
C ILE A 35 3.02 0.87 6.42
N SER A 36 2.70 1.10 5.13
CA SER A 36 1.45 1.75 4.74
C SER A 36 0.22 0.97 5.22
N SER A 37 0.24 -0.36 5.10
CA SER A 37 -0.85 -1.22 5.56
C SER A 37 -1.04 -1.13 7.07
N LEU A 38 0.05 -1.09 7.84
CA LEU A 38 -0.01 -0.92 9.30
C LEU A 38 -0.58 0.44 9.71
N VAL A 39 -0.23 1.52 9.00
CA VAL A 39 -0.79 2.86 9.26
C VAL A 39 -2.29 2.88 9.01
N VAL A 40 -2.75 2.27 7.91
CA VAL A 40 -4.19 2.17 7.60
C VAL A 40 -4.91 1.31 8.64
N ALA A 41 -4.33 0.18 9.03
CA ALA A 41 -4.87 -0.69 10.07
C ALA A 41 -5.03 0.05 11.41
N PHE A 42 -4.02 0.83 11.80
CA PHE A 42 -4.06 1.67 13.00
C PHE A 42 -5.20 2.70 12.93
N TRP A 43 -5.37 3.35 11.78
CA TRP A 43 -6.47 4.30 11.55
C TRP A 43 -7.85 3.64 11.68
N LEU A 44 -8.04 2.48 11.06
CA LEU A 44 -9.32 1.76 11.09
C LEU A 44 -9.67 1.22 12.47
N TYR A 45 -8.68 0.83 13.27
CA TYR A 45 -8.90 0.26 14.60
C TYR A 45 -9.11 1.31 15.69
N TRP A 46 -8.30 2.38 15.71
CA TRP A 46 -8.35 3.37 16.80
C TRP A 46 -9.09 4.66 16.44
N ILE A 47 -8.88 5.17 15.23
CA ILE A 47 -9.32 6.53 14.88
C ILE A 47 -10.79 6.51 14.43
N ALA A 48 -11.15 5.62 13.53
CA ALA A 48 -12.50 5.57 12.95
C ALA A 48 -13.63 5.28 13.98
N PRO A 49 -13.49 4.35 14.96
CA PRO A 49 -14.52 4.15 15.98
C PRO A 49 -14.72 5.39 16.87
N GLY A 50 -13.65 6.15 17.13
CA GLY A 50 -13.71 7.41 17.86
C GLY A 50 -14.44 8.52 17.09
N TYR A 51 -14.40 8.49 15.75
CA TYR A 51 -15.22 9.38 14.92
C TYR A 51 -16.71 9.01 14.94
N LYS A 52 -17.04 7.72 14.90
CA LYS A 52 -18.43 7.22 14.98
C LYS A 52 -19.15 7.77 16.22
N LYS A 53 -18.53 7.63 17.39
CA LYS A 53 -19.12 8.10 18.66
C LYS A 53 -19.40 9.61 18.65
N ARG A 54 -18.46 10.41 18.13
CA ARG A 54 -18.62 11.87 18.04
C ARG A 54 -19.71 12.25 17.04
N LEU A 55 -19.87 11.51 15.94
CA LEU A 55 -20.91 11.78 14.95
C LEU A 55 -22.32 11.50 15.51
N ASP A 56 -22.48 10.41 16.26
CA ASP A 56 -23.73 10.10 16.96
C ASP A 56 -24.09 11.19 17.97
N ASP A 57 -23.10 11.71 18.71
CA ASP A 57 -23.31 12.78 19.71
C ASP A 57 -23.78 14.11 19.10
N PHE A 58 -23.58 14.33 17.79
CA PHE A 58 -23.99 15.57 17.11
C PHE A 58 -25.41 15.52 16.52
N GLY A 59 -26.08 14.36 16.51
CA GLY A 59 -27.46 14.22 16.02
C GLY A 59 -27.68 14.63 14.55
N THR A 60 -26.60 14.79 13.78
CA THR A 60 -26.62 15.23 12.38
C THR A 60 -26.72 14.04 11.44
N GLU A 61 -27.47 14.18 10.35
CA GLU A 61 -27.52 13.17 9.29
C GLU A 61 -26.11 12.88 8.74
N ILE A 62 -25.67 11.64 8.91
CA ILE A 62 -24.34 11.19 8.50
C ILE A 62 -24.35 11.02 6.98
N SER A 63 -23.38 11.62 6.29
CA SER A 63 -23.24 11.45 4.83
C SER A 63 -23.02 9.96 4.48
N SER A 64 -23.54 9.51 3.35
CA SER A 64 -23.44 8.11 2.93
C SER A 64 -21.99 7.61 2.84
N SER A 65 -21.03 8.50 2.55
CA SER A 65 -19.60 8.17 2.55
C SER A 65 -19.03 7.95 3.95
N ALA A 66 -19.50 8.69 4.96
CA ALA A 66 -19.12 8.48 6.36
C ALA A 66 -19.73 7.18 6.92
N VAL A 67 -20.97 6.85 6.56
CA VAL A 67 -21.57 5.55 6.90
C VAL A 67 -20.76 4.40 6.31
N PHE A 68 -20.33 4.52 5.05
CA PHE A 68 -19.46 3.52 4.42
C PHE A 68 -18.12 3.36 5.16
N ALA A 69 -17.45 4.47 5.49
CA ALA A 69 -16.16 4.43 6.20
C ALA A 69 -16.30 3.81 7.60
N ILE A 70 -17.39 4.10 8.32
CA ILE A 70 -17.72 3.47 9.60
C ILE A 70 -17.96 1.97 9.42
N GLY A 71 -18.73 1.57 8.41
CA GLY A 71 -18.98 0.15 8.12
C GLY A 71 -17.69 -0.63 7.79
N VAL A 72 -16.77 -0.02 7.03
CA VAL A 72 -15.45 -0.60 6.75
C VAL A 72 -14.61 -0.71 8.03
N SER A 73 -14.64 0.29 8.90
CA SER A 73 -13.96 0.26 10.20
C SER A 73 -14.55 -0.82 11.11
N ASP A 74 -15.87 -0.93 11.21
CA ASP A 74 -16.54 -1.96 12.02
C ASP A 74 -16.19 -3.37 11.50
N LEU A 75 -16.15 -3.57 10.18
CA LEU A 75 -15.69 -4.82 9.57
C LEU A 75 -14.22 -5.09 9.90
N PHE A 76 -13.36 -4.08 9.82
CA PHE A 76 -11.94 -4.21 10.14
C PHE A 76 -11.73 -4.57 11.61
N VAL A 77 -12.40 -3.90 12.55
CA VAL A 77 -12.28 -4.18 13.99
C VAL A 77 -12.77 -5.59 14.32
N ASN A 78 -13.86 -6.05 13.69
CA ASN A 78 -14.39 -7.40 13.94
C ASN A 78 -13.55 -8.52 13.32
N TYR A 79 -12.83 -8.24 12.23
CA TYR A 79 -12.06 -9.24 11.46
C TYR A 79 -10.57 -8.90 11.36
N TRP A 80 -10.02 -8.12 12.30
CA TRP A 80 -8.63 -7.65 12.24
C TRP A 80 -7.62 -8.81 12.16
N TYR A 81 -7.92 -9.95 12.80
CA TYR A 81 -7.11 -11.16 12.75
C TYR A 81 -7.03 -11.75 11.34
N ALA A 82 -8.14 -11.69 10.59
CA ALA A 82 -8.16 -12.12 9.19
C ALA A 82 -7.30 -11.19 8.34
N PHE A 83 -7.36 -9.87 8.59
CA PHE A 83 -6.48 -8.91 7.94
C PHE A 83 -4.99 -9.15 8.24
N VAL A 84 -4.64 -9.59 9.44
CA VAL A 84 -3.24 -9.97 9.76
C VAL A 84 -2.81 -11.20 8.97
N VAL A 85 -3.63 -12.27 8.95
CA VAL A 85 -3.30 -13.52 8.26
C VAL A 85 -3.24 -13.32 6.74
N PHE A 86 -4.29 -12.74 6.16
CA PHE A 86 -4.37 -12.47 4.71
C PHE A 86 -3.42 -11.35 4.29
N GLY A 87 -3.18 -10.35 5.13
CA GLY A 87 -2.23 -9.27 4.88
C GLY A 87 -0.79 -9.78 4.84
N ALA A 88 -0.41 -10.65 5.77
CA ALA A 88 0.90 -11.30 5.73
C ALA A 88 1.08 -12.16 4.46
N ALA A 89 0.06 -12.95 4.09
CA ALA A 89 0.07 -13.71 2.86
C ALA A 89 0.16 -12.80 1.61
N ALA A 90 -0.56 -11.68 1.60
CA ALA A 90 -0.51 -10.71 0.52
C ALA A 90 0.87 -10.06 0.37
N LEU A 91 1.57 -9.76 1.48
CA LEU A 91 2.94 -9.22 1.44
C LEU A 91 3.94 -10.24 0.88
N VAL A 92 3.76 -11.53 1.19
CA VAL A 92 4.59 -12.60 0.60
C VAL A 92 4.34 -12.71 -0.90
N VAL A 93 3.08 -12.69 -1.33
CA VAL A 93 2.72 -12.69 -2.75
C VAL A 93 3.26 -11.45 -3.46
N ASP A 94 3.18 -10.29 -2.83
CA ASP A 94 3.70 -9.03 -3.35
C ASP A 94 5.22 -9.05 -3.51
N TYR A 95 5.95 -9.62 -2.55
CA TYR A 95 7.39 -9.85 -2.67
C TYR A 95 7.72 -10.73 -3.88
N ILE A 96 7.06 -11.88 -3.99
CA ILE A 96 7.28 -12.84 -5.09
C ILE A 96 6.93 -12.20 -6.43
N ALA A 97 5.81 -11.49 -6.52
CA ALA A 97 5.36 -10.82 -7.72
C ALA A 97 6.35 -9.72 -8.13
N THR A 98 6.83 -8.92 -7.18
CA THR A 98 7.78 -7.84 -7.46
C THR A 98 9.16 -8.39 -7.87
N GLU A 99 9.65 -9.45 -7.22
CA GLU A 99 10.88 -10.14 -7.62
C GLU A 99 10.77 -10.76 -9.02
N TRP A 100 9.66 -11.45 -9.31
CA TRP A 100 9.41 -12.06 -10.60
C TRP A 100 9.28 -11.02 -11.73
N MET A 101 8.51 -9.95 -11.50
CA MET A 101 8.32 -8.88 -12.48
C MET A 101 9.60 -8.07 -12.72
N THR A 102 10.41 -7.80 -11.68
CA THR A 102 11.71 -7.11 -11.87
C THR A 102 12.68 -7.93 -12.71
N ARG A 103 12.62 -9.26 -12.62
CA ARG A 103 13.41 -10.17 -13.46
C ARG A 103 12.93 -10.18 -14.92
N MET A 104 11.62 -10.29 -15.16
CA MET A 104 11.05 -10.36 -16.52
C MET A 104 11.01 -9.01 -17.25
N LEU A 105 10.42 -7.99 -16.62
CA LEU A 105 10.04 -6.73 -17.27
C LEU A 105 10.98 -5.56 -16.90
N GLY A 106 11.94 -5.83 -16.01
CA GLY A 106 12.99 -4.90 -15.63
C GLY A 106 12.58 -3.83 -14.61
N ARG A 107 13.54 -2.97 -14.26
CA ARG A 107 13.46 -1.98 -13.18
C ARG A 107 12.29 -1.00 -13.28
N ARG A 108 11.79 -0.75 -14.50
CA ARG A 108 10.68 0.18 -14.76
C ARG A 108 9.36 -0.29 -14.16
N TRP A 109 9.12 -1.59 -14.09
CA TRP A 109 7.87 -2.14 -13.58
C TRP A 109 7.77 -2.10 -12.05
N ALA A 110 8.84 -2.37 -11.32
CA ALA A 110 8.84 -2.19 -9.85
C ALA A 110 8.54 -0.75 -9.45
N ILE A 111 9.08 0.23 -10.17
CA ILE A 111 8.81 1.64 -9.91
C ILE A 111 7.33 1.95 -10.17
N LEU A 112 6.74 1.35 -11.22
CA LEU A 112 5.31 1.51 -11.52
C LEU A 112 4.41 0.86 -10.46
N THR A 113 4.70 -0.34 -9.96
CA THR A 113 3.90 -0.96 -8.89
C THR A 113 3.94 -0.11 -7.62
N VAL A 114 5.13 0.33 -7.21
CA VAL A 114 5.29 1.23 -6.05
C VAL A 114 4.52 2.53 -6.28
N LEU A 115 4.60 3.14 -7.47
CA LEU A 115 3.86 4.36 -7.80
C LEU A 115 2.35 4.15 -7.79
N ILE A 116 1.85 3.09 -8.42
CA ILE A 116 0.41 2.78 -8.49
C ILE A 116 -0.14 2.55 -7.08
N ILE A 117 0.57 1.80 -6.25
CA ILE A 117 0.13 1.53 -4.87
C ILE A 117 0.21 2.81 -4.03
N THR A 118 1.27 3.61 -4.20
CA THR A 118 1.36 4.93 -3.56
C THR A 118 0.21 5.84 -3.98
N ILE A 119 -0.15 5.85 -5.26
CA ILE A 119 -1.31 6.58 -5.78
C ILE A 119 -2.60 6.05 -5.16
N ILE A 120 -2.79 4.74 -5.05
CA ILE A 120 -3.99 4.16 -4.42
C ILE A 120 -4.08 4.59 -2.95
N VAL A 121 -2.98 4.51 -2.19
CA VAL A 121 -2.94 4.93 -0.78
C VAL A 121 -3.20 6.44 -0.64
N LEU A 122 -2.55 7.26 -1.46
CA LEU A 122 -2.77 8.71 -1.50
C LEU A 122 -4.21 9.06 -1.92
N SER A 123 -4.79 8.32 -2.86
CA SER A 123 -6.18 8.52 -3.30
C SER A 123 -7.15 8.29 -2.14
N HIS A 124 -6.93 7.23 -1.35
CA HIS A 124 -7.75 6.98 -0.15
C HIS A 124 -7.55 8.07 0.91
N ALA A 125 -6.33 8.59 1.09
CA ALA A 125 -6.07 9.71 2.00
C ALA A 125 -6.73 11.02 1.54
N ILE A 126 -6.71 11.32 0.24
CA ILE A 126 -7.36 12.49 -0.36
C ILE A 126 -8.88 12.37 -0.25
N ILE A 127 -9.47 11.20 -0.52
CA ILE A 127 -10.90 10.96 -0.33
C ILE A 127 -11.28 11.21 1.14
N GLY A 128 -10.51 10.66 2.10
CA GLY A 128 -10.71 10.92 3.52
C GLY A 128 -10.62 12.41 3.88
N PHE A 129 -9.65 13.14 3.31
CA PHE A 129 -9.46 14.57 3.53
C PHE A 129 -10.57 15.43 2.89
N VAL A 130 -11.01 15.11 1.68
CA VAL A 130 -12.12 15.79 0.99
C VAL A 130 -13.42 15.59 1.77
N ILE A 131 -13.67 14.38 2.28
CA ILE A 131 -14.82 14.09 3.15
C ILE A 131 -14.77 14.97 4.42
N LEU A 132 -13.60 15.13 5.02
CA LEU A 132 -13.39 15.99 6.19
C LEU A 132 -13.69 17.46 5.89
N GLN A 133 -13.15 18.01 4.80
CA GLN A 133 -13.35 19.40 4.40
C GLN A 133 -14.81 19.71 4.04
N ASN A 134 -15.46 18.81 3.28
CA ASN A 134 -16.85 19.01 2.86
C ASN A 134 -17.84 18.97 4.04
N THR A 135 -17.48 18.24 5.10
CA THR A 135 -18.27 18.18 6.34
C THR A 135 -18.12 19.45 7.17
N ILE A 136 -16.94 20.08 7.18
CA ILE A 136 -16.68 21.35 7.88
C ILE A 136 -17.36 22.52 7.16
N LEU A 137 -17.31 22.55 5.82
CA LEU A 137 -17.88 23.64 5.02
C LEU A 137 -19.42 23.65 4.97
N LYS A 138 -20.08 22.50 5.14
CA LYS A 138 -21.56 22.43 5.25
C LYS A 138 -22.10 22.81 6.63
N ARG A 139 -21.23 23.04 7.63
CA ARG A 139 -21.62 23.33 9.01
C ARG A 139 -21.61 24.83 9.35
N ASN A 140 -21.19 25.67 8.42
CA ASN A 140 -21.37 27.14 8.42
C ASN A 140 -22.45 27.52 7.40
#